data_AF-A0A962XYK7-F1
#
_entry.id   AF-A0A962XYK7-F1
#
_cell.length_a   1.000
_cell.length_b   1.000
_cell.length_c   1.000
_cell.angle_alpha   90.00
_cell.angle_beta   90.00
_cell.angle_gamma   90.00
#
_symmetry.space_group_name_H-M   'P 1'
#
loop_
_entity.id
_entity.type
_entity.pdbx_description
1 polymer ?
#
loop_
_entity_poly.entity_id
_entity_poly.type
_entity_poly.pdbx_seq_one_letter_code
_entity_poly.pdbx_strand_id
1 'polypeptide(L)'
;MKPTFAISILGNVQSACTEAEISSPDKSGIDSVWAVVSDTKSGWHVTFIEAGFSLSLETVVSALKAAQEALKHYVNRRGENPPEGLTVAGFSMWLMEKDEGTAMGRRVR
;
A
#
# COMPACT_ATOMS: atom_id res chain seq x y z
N MET A 1 5.96 0.42 -25.35
CA MET A 1 4.82 0.21 -24.42
C MET A 1 5.34 0.57 -23.04
N LYS A 2 4.71 1.53 -22.33
CA LYS A 2 5.14 1.83 -20.96
C LYS A 2 4.87 0.58 -20.12
N PRO A 3 5.84 0.11 -19.33
CA PRO A 3 5.64 -1.05 -18.48
C PRO A 3 4.52 -0.74 -17.47
N THR A 4 3.54 -1.64 -17.43
CA THR A 4 2.32 -1.48 -16.65
C THR A 4 2.53 -2.10 -15.28
N PHE A 5 2.27 -1.33 -14.23
CA PHE A 5 2.16 -1.83 -12.86
C PHE A 5 0.81 -1.40 -12.30
N ALA A 6 0.30 -2.16 -11.34
CA ALA A 6 -0.88 -1.81 -10.56
C ALA A 6 -0.48 -1.60 -9.09
N ILE A 7 -1.25 -0.75 -8.39
CA ILE A 7 -1.07 -0.50 -6.96
C ILE A 7 -2.39 -0.80 -6.25
N SER A 8 -2.34 -1.66 -5.25
CA SER A 8 -3.45 -1.97 -4.36
C SER A 8 -3.11 -1.47 -2.96
N ILE A 9 -4.03 -0.74 -2.31
CA ILE A 9 -3.84 -0.24 -0.96
C ILE A 9 -4.68 -1.04 0.02
N LEU A 10 -4.10 -1.44 1.15
CA LEU A 10 -4.76 -2.25 2.16
C LEU A 10 -4.34 -1.86 3.59
N GLY A 11 -5.29 -1.93 4.52
CA GLY A 11 -5.03 -1.77 5.95
C GLY A 11 -4.58 -3.10 6.55
N ASN A 12 -3.27 -3.32 6.64
CA ASN A 12 -2.69 -4.53 7.20
C ASN A 12 -2.73 -4.49 8.73
N VAL A 13 -3.68 -5.23 9.29
CA VAL A 13 -3.88 -5.34 10.74
C VAL A 13 -2.76 -6.11 11.44
N GLN A 14 -2.05 -7.00 10.74
CA GLN A 14 -0.93 -7.76 11.30
C GLN A 14 0.32 -6.89 11.42
N SER A 15 0.63 -6.12 10.37
CA SER A 15 1.73 -5.14 10.37
C SER A 15 1.37 -3.83 11.08
N ALA A 16 0.10 -3.66 11.47
CA ALA A 16 -0.44 -2.45 12.07
C ALA A 16 -0.15 -1.18 11.23
N CYS A 17 -0.29 -1.27 9.91
CA CYS A 17 -0.06 -0.14 9.01
C CYS A 17 -0.89 -0.28 7.72
N THR A 18 -0.94 0.80 6.93
CA THR A 18 -1.44 0.73 5.56
C THR A 18 -0.27 0.40 4.63
N GLU A 19 -0.50 -0.59 3.78
CA GLU A 19 0.47 -1.10 2.82
C GLU A 19 -0.02 -0.83 1.40
N ALA A 20 0.95 -0.59 0.51
CA ALA A 20 0.74 -0.54 -0.93
C ALA A 20 1.42 -1.74 -1.58
N GLU A 21 0.62 -2.67 -2.08
CA GLU A 21 1.09 -3.77 -2.91
C GLU A 21 1.28 -3.29 -4.35
N ILE A 22 2.41 -3.65 -4.93
CA ILE A 22 2.74 -3.36 -6.32
C ILE A 22 2.80 -4.67 -7.09
N SER A 23 1.98 -4.77 -8.12
CA SER A 23 1.93 -5.92 -9.01
C SER A 23 2.26 -5.56 -10.45
N SER A 24 2.72 -6.55 -11.20
CA SER A 24 2.89 -6.47 -12.64
C SER A 24 2.64 -7.82 -13.28
N PRO A 25 2.24 -7.88 -14.56
CA PRO A 25 2.10 -9.14 -15.26
C PRO A 25 3.45 -9.88 -15.33
N ASP A 26 3.44 -11.15 -14.96
CA ASP A 26 4.58 -12.04 -15.15
C ASP A 26 4.69 -12.50 -16.61
N LYS A 27 5.59 -13.46 -16.89
CA LYS A 27 5.76 -14.03 -18.25
C LYS A 27 4.52 -14.77 -18.75
N SER A 28 3.61 -15.19 -17.86
CA SER A 28 2.34 -15.83 -18.20
C SER A 28 1.21 -14.81 -18.38
N GLY A 29 1.45 -13.53 -18.10
CA GLY A 29 0.46 -12.46 -18.15
C GLY A 29 -0.42 -12.36 -16.90
N ILE A 30 -0.06 -13.07 -15.83
CA ILE A 30 -0.77 -13.03 -14.55
C ILE A 30 -0.11 -11.96 -13.67
N ASP A 31 -0.92 -11.08 -13.07
CA ASP A 31 -0.41 -10.07 -12.15
C ASP A 31 0.10 -10.73 -10.85
N SER A 32 1.40 -10.59 -10.61
CA SER A 32 2.05 -11.04 -9.37
C SER A 32 2.54 -9.84 -8.58
N VAL A 33 2.32 -9.86 -7.26
CA VAL A 33 2.86 -8.85 -6.35
C VAL A 33 4.35 -9.07 -6.19
N TRP A 34 5.14 -8.06 -6.54
CA TRP A 34 6.61 -8.14 -6.45
C TRP A 34 7.18 -7.23 -5.36
N ALA A 35 6.44 -6.22 -4.91
CA ALA A 35 6.84 -5.38 -3.79
C ALA A 35 5.66 -4.91 -2.94
N VAL A 36 5.94 -4.66 -1.67
CA VAL A 36 5.05 -3.98 -0.72
C VAL A 36 5.77 -2.74 -0.20
N VAL A 37 5.09 -1.61 -0.20
CA VAL A 37 5.57 -0.35 0.36
C VAL A 37 4.74 0.01 1.59
N SER A 38 5.39 0.50 2.64
CA SER A 38 4.71 1.03 3.83
C SER A 38 5.46 2.21 4.43
N ASP A 39 4.73 3.07 5.14
CA ASP A 39 5.29 4.18 5.94
C ASP A 39 5.18 3.79 7.42
N THR A 40 6.31 3.72 8.12
CA THR A 40 6.36 3.43 9.56
C THR A 40 6.97 4.60 10.32
N LYS A 41 7.08 4.49 11.65
CA LYS A 41 7.78 5.49 12.48
C LYS A 41 9.24 5.68 12.07
N SER A 42 9.85 4.65 11.51
CA SER A 42 11.25 4.65 11.05
C SER A 42 11.40 5.19 9.63
N GLY A 43 10.29 5.53 8.95
CA GLY A 43 10.27 6.01 7.58
C GLY A 43 9.67 5.01 6.60
N TRP A 44 9.98 5.18 5.31
CA TRP A 44 9.48 4.34 4.24
C TRP A 44 10.21 3.00 4.19
N HIS A 45 9.46 1.91 4.10
CA HIS A 45 9.97 0.56 3.92
C HIS A 45 9.48 -0.02 2.60
N VAL A 46 10.34 -0.82 1.98
CA VAL A 46 10.03 -1.59 0.76
C VAL A 46 10.43 -3.03 1.01
N THR A 47 9.47 -3.93 0.93
CA THR A 47 9.68 -5.38 0.98
C THR A 47 9.50 -5.95 -0.41
N PHE A 48 10.54 -6.53 -0.99
CA PHE A 48 10.44 -7.26 -2.25
C PHE A 48 10.01 -8.71 -1.98
N ILE A 49 8.91 -9.16 -2.58
CA ILE A 49 8.34 -10.49 -2.35
C ILE A 49 8.95 -11.52 -3.30
N GLU A 50 9.07 -11.19 -4.58
CA GLU A 50 9.61 -12.09 -5.59
C GLU A 50 10.91 -11.56 -6.19
N ALA A 51 11.90 -12.44 -6.27
CA ALA A 51 13.08 -12.23 -7.09
C ALA A 51 12.81 -12.81 -8.48
N GLY A 52 12.65 -11.96 -9.51
CA GLY A 52 12.49 -12.47 -10.89
C GLY A 52 11.66 -11.63 -11.84
N PHE A 53 11.09 -10.50 -11.41
CA PHE A 53 10.37 -9.61 -12.32
C PHE A 53 11.33 -8.96 -13.34
N SER A 54 10.96 -9.00 -14.61
CA SER A 54 11.75 -8.42 -15.71
C SER A 54 11.33 -6.98 -15.98
N LEU A 55 11.42 -6.12 -14.95
CA LEU A 55 11.09 -4.69 -15.06
C LEU A 55 12.37 -3.86 -15.22
N SER A 56 12.28 -2.77 -15.99
CA SER A 56 13.39 -1.80 -16.04
C SER A 56 13.50 -1.05 -14.70
N LEU A 57 14.71 -0.60 -14.35
CA LEU A 57 14.94 0.20 -13.16
C LEU A 57 14.02 1.44 -13.10
N GLU A 58 13.80 2.10 -14.24
CA GLU A 58 12.90 3.26 -14.35
C GLU A 58 11.46 2.90 -13.94
N THR A 59 10.99 1.71 -14.33
CA THR A 59 9.66 1.20 -13.95
C THR A 59 9.58 1.01 -12.45
N VAL A 60 10.57 0.33 -11.87
CA VAL A 60 10.62 0.03 -10.44
C VAL A 60 10.60 1.31 -9.64
N VAL A 61 11.46 2.27 -9.98
CA VAL A 61 11.51 3.57 -9.30
C VAL A 61 10.19 4.33 -9.45
N SER A 62 9.58 4.30 -10.63
CA SER A 62 8.29 4.97 -10.88
C SER A 62 7.17 4.34 -10.06
N ALA A 63 7.11 3.01 -9.99
CA ALA A 63 6.11 2.28 -9.22
C ALA A 63 6.25 2.53 -7.71
N LEU A 64 7.47 2.48 -7.19
CA LEU A 64 7.75 2.77 -5.77
C LEU A 64 7.34 4.20 -5.40
N LYS A 65 7.67 5.19 -6.25
CA LYS A 65 7.24 6.58 -6.02
C LYS A 65 5.72 6.74 -6.07
N ALA A 66 5.06 6.09 -7.02
CA ALA A 66 3.61 6.12 -7.12
C ALA A 66 2.94 5.48 -5.89
N ALA A 67 3.47 4.36 -5.39
CA ALA A 67 2.98 3.71 -4.17
C ALA A 67 3.15 4.60 -2.93
N GLN A 68 4.32 5.24 -2.78
CA GLN A 68 4.57 6.21 -1.71
C GLN A 68 3.60 7.39 -1.78
N GLU A 69 3.37 7.95 -2.98
CA GLU A 69 2.43 9.06 -3.15
C GLU A 69 1.00 8.65 -2.82
N ALA A 70 0.55 7.48 -3.30
CA ALA A 70 -0.77 6.95 -2.98
C ALA A 70 -0.97 6.78 -1.47
N LEU A 71 0.04 6.27 -0.74
CA LEU A 71 -0.04 6.09 0.70
C LEU A 71 -0.17 7.40 1.48
N LYS A 72 0.37 8.52 0.97
CA LYS A 72 0.28 9.82 1.69
C LYS A 72 -1.14 10.30 1.92
N HIS A 73 -2.08 9.89 1.08
CA HIS A 73 -3.50 10.21 1.27
C HIS A 73 -4.12 9.52 2.48
N TYR A 74 -3.49 8.47 3.02
CA TYR A 74 -4.00 7.72 4.15
C TYR A 74 -3.45 8.32 5.45
N VAL A 75 -4.34 8.89 6.27
CA VAL A 75 -3.95 9.68 7.45
C VAL A 75 -3.45 8.81 8.59
N ASN A 76 -3.99 7.60 8.70
CA ASN A 76 -3.64 6.64 9.74
C ASN A 76 -2.64 5.58 9.25
N ARG A 77 -1.98 5.80 8.11
CA ARG A 77 -1.15 4.79 7.42
C ARG A 77 -0.03 4.18 8.27
N ARG A 78 0.48 4.91 9.26
CA ARG A 78 1.55 4.45 10.16
C ARG A 78 1.04 3.61 11.33
N GLY A 79 -0.28 3.51 11.48
CA GLY A 79 -0.95 2.80 12.57
C GLY A 79 -0.72 3.38 13.96
N GLU A 80 -0.32 4.65 14.06
CA GLU A 80 0.01 5.26 15.35
C GLU A 80 -1.24 5.72 16.09
N ASN A 81 -1.33 5.36 17.38
CA ASN A 81 -2.39 5.78 18.29
C ASN A 81 -3.81 5.44 17.80
N PRO A 82 -4.11 4.16 17.53
CA PRO A 82 -5.46 3.77 17.15
C PRO A 82 -6.45 4.03 18.29
N PRO A 83 -7.72 4.34 17.97
CA PRO A 83 -8.80 4.38 18.95
C PRO A 83 -8.88 3.09 19.77
N GLU A 84 -9.18 3.23 21.06
CA GLU A 84 -9.34 2.08 21.95
C GLU A 84 -10.60 1.26 21.58
N GLY A 85 -10.52 -0.06 21.79
CA GLY A 85 -11.67 -0.96 21.61
C GLY A 85 -12.04 -1.26 20.15
N LEU A 86 -11.23 -0.88 19.17
CA LEU A 86 -11.45 -1.25 17.77
C LEU A 86 -11.42 -2.77 17.59
N THR A 87 -12.41 -3.29 16.87
CA THR A 87 -12.35 -4.66 16.34
C THR A 87 -11.29 -4.75 15.24
N VAL A 88 -10.90 -5.96 14.84
CA VAL A 88 -9.96 -6.16 13.72
C VAL A 88 -10.45 -5.46 12.44
N ALA A 89 -11.75 -5.58 12.14
CA ALA A 89 -12.35 -4.90 10.99
C ALA A 89 -12.36 -3.37 11.18
N GLY A 90 -12.67 -2.89 12.39
CA GLY A 90 -12.63 -1.47 12.72
C GLY A 90 -11.22 -0.88 12.59
N PHE A 91 -10.19 -1.62 12.98
CA PHE A 91 -8.80 -1.23 12.83
C PHE A 91 -8.38 -1.17 11.37
N SER A 92 -8.74 -2.17 10.55
CA SER A 92 -8.48 -2.13 9.11
C SER A 92 -9.16 -0.92 8.43
N MET A 93 -10.41 -0.62 8.79
CA MET A 93 -11.13 0.55 8.28
C MET A 93 -10.49 1.87 8.72
N TRP A 94 -10.04 1.95 9.98
CA TRP A 94 -9.35 3.12 10.51
C TRP A 94 -8.02 3.37 9.77
N LEU A 95 -7.23 2.32 9.52
CA LEU A 95 -6.01 2.41 8.70
C LEU A 95 -6.32 2.97 7.29
N MET A 96 -7.47 2.59 6.72
CA MET A 96 -7.90 2.98 5.37
C MET A 96 -8.55 4.37 5.28
N GLU A 97 -8.55 5.16 6.36
CA GLU A 97 -9.05 6.53 6.34
C GLU A 97 -8.13 7.45 5.53
N LYS A 98 -8.75 8.20 4.62
CA LYS A 98 -8.11 9.19 3.75
C LYS A 98 -8.24 10.62 4.28
N ASP A 99 -7.35 11.49 3.80
CA ASP A 99 -7.30 12.93 4.09
C ASP A 99 -8.62 13.66 3.76
N GLU A 100 -9.31 13.23 2.72
CA GLU A 100 -10.64 13.71 2.31
C GLU A 100 -11.81 13.21 3.20
N GLY A 101 -11.52 12.47 4.28
CA GLY A 101 -12.53 11.97 5.22
C GLY A 101 -13.31 10.75 4.73
N THR A 102 -12.78 10.02 3.74
CA THR A 102 -13.36 8.78 3.23
C THR A 102 -12.53 7.56 3.64
N ALA A 103 -13.17 6.41 3.80
CA ALA A 103 -12.53 5.11 3.90
C ALA A 103 -13.31 4.11 3.04
N MET A 104 -12.64 3.36 2.17
CA MET A 104 -13.27 2.39 1.26
C MET A 104 -14.47 2.97 0.46
N GLY A 105 -14.37 4.23 0.04
CA GLY A 105 -15.43 4.92 -0.72
C GLY A 105 -16.65 5.36 0.11
N ARG A 106 -16.58 5.31 1.45
CA ARG A 106 -17.62 5.79 2.36
C ARG A 106 -17.09 6.96 3.18
N ARG A 107 -17.93 7.96 3.47
CA ARG A 107 -17.58 9.00 4.46
C ARG A 107 -17.47 8.37 5.83
N VAL A 108 -16.41 8.73 6.56
CA VAL A 108 -16.18 8.33 7.94
C VAL A 108 -16.11 9.51 8.90
N ARG A 109 -16.23 10.74 8.37
CA ARG A 109 -16.40 12.01 9.09
C ARG A 109 -17.47 12.87 8.42
#